data_AF-A0A517XN98-F1
#
_entry.id   AF-A0A517XN98-F1
#
_cell.length_a   1.000
_cell.length_b   1.000
_cell.length_c   1.000
_cell.angle_alpha   90.00
_cell.angle_beta   90.00
_cell.angle_gamma   90.00
#
_symmetry.space_group_name_H-M   'P 1'
#
loop_
_entity.id
_entity.type
_entity.pdbx_description
1 polymer ?
#
loop_
_entity_poly.entity_id
_entity_poly.type
_entity_poly.pdbx_seq_one_letter_code
_entity_poly.pdbx_strand_id
1 'polypeptide(L)'
;MPSPARLPRISRVSFFLSTGGDLAAALGDAFAAAASRRPSTRLGPTQRAVAAWGRMQADVPNGGFTQFFYNHRGEDGLTPLADLLADLGDPKAAAAVRDAAAVYRRHRKAFDVANPWDGLFGSITEFDGLDRAFKGVVSRVNRAVEDWVRSHIGELAADETGEPIDPHFTGAVEIRGTDGGVREYLEVKAGRPHGAYREFFEDGTVRQARFYKSGKVSGDFWPSGQPMRKQAKRGGLTVVEWFYPSGRLHKRYVRDKDGYVVEPVRLYHENGHLAEELAVAGTEPRGPWLKFFDDGAPRLEADHDAAGLPVVRNAWDDGRRQVVKNGTGTFREDGRSINWGYDVYIEHSFTTEAELKGGRKHGRVTTFHNGRLWGVSAYRNGVQDGEATTYWDNGRVRSVTVHARGKPGEPRSYPKFDRPVPAVVLDTRADAELYAAWGHIPVDEHPRPPNLDAVRADLRVPGFLREVYERNLAGATRSDYEDWNTFKDGIAYFLMVDEAGAVTSAVANGSGVYSGGEWGTYPPLLARLRFAPGRIRGRAVRCRVLATVDHTFVEGSGAAE
;
A
#
# COMPACT_ATOMS: atom_id res chain seq x y z
N MET A 1 23.57 49.03 9.62
CA MET A 1 23.98 47.60 9.65
C MET A 1 23.24 46.88 8.54
N PRO A 2 23.88 46.04 7.71
CA PRO A 2 23.15 45.23 6.74
C PRO A 2 22.18 44.31 7.51
N SER A 3 20.91 44.28 7.09
CA SER A 3 19.93 43.34 7.63
C SER A 3 20.50 41.91 7.56
N PRO A 4 20.45 41.11 8.62
CA PRO A 4 20.91 39.72 8.55
C PRO A 4 20.22 39.03 7.37
N ALA A 5 21.02 38.32 6.57
CA ALA A 5 20.49 37.56 5.45
C ALA A 5 19.43 36.60 5.97
N ARG A 6 18.20 36.69 5.44
CA ARG A 6 17.12 35.78 5.84
C ARG A 6 17.48 34.38 5.35
N LEU A 7 17.70 33.46 6.27
CA LEU A 7 17.93 32.05 5.97
C LEU A 7 16.74 31.46 5.19
N PRO A 8 16.98 30.43 4.35
CA PRO A 8 15.91 29.61 3.79
C PRO A 8 15.01 29.05 4.90
N ARG A 9 13.73 28.85 4.59
CA ARG A 9 12.74 28.36 5.57
C ARG A 9 12.38 26.92 5.29
N ILE A 10 12.42 26.09 6.32
CA ILE A 10 11.92 24.70 6.30
C ILE A 10 10.84 24.53 7.37
N SER A 11 9.79 23.78 7.06
CA SER A 11 8.78 23.41 8.06
C SER A 11 9.42 22.59 9.17
N ARG A 12 9.16 22.94 10.44
CA ARG A 12 9.59 22.11 11.58
C ARG A 12 9.08 20.68 11.49
N VAL A 13 7.87 20.46 10.96
CA VAL A 13 7.34 19.11 10.74
C VAL A 13 8.22 18.34 9.75
N SER A 14 8.56 18.94 8.60
CA SER A 14 9.47 18.31 7.62
C SER A 14 10.87 18.07 8.21
N PHE A 15 11.40 19.02 8.99
CA PHE A 15 12.73 18.88 9.60
C PHE A 15 12.81 17.71 10.61
N PHE A 16 11.79 17.53 11.44
CA PHE A 16 11.78 16.44 12.43
C PHE A 16 11.36 15.10 11.83
N LEU A 17 10.48 15.07 10.84
CA LEU A 17 10.05 13.82 10.19
C LEU A 17 11.09 13.23 9.23
N SER A 18 11.84 14.08 8.53
CA SER A 18 12.85 13.62 7.57
C SER A 18 14.10 13.09 8.27
N THR A 19 14.69 12.05 7.69
CA THR A 19 15.93 11.41 8.18
C THR A 19 16.87 11.11 7.02
N GLY A 20 18.16 10.89 7.30
CA GLY A 20 19.18 10.62 6.31
C GLY A 20 19.19 11.68 5.21
N GLY A 21 19.27 11.25 3.95
CA GLY A 21 19.24 12.20 2.86
C GLY A 21 17.84 12.73 2.51
N ASP A 22 16.74 12.21 3.08
CA ASP A 22 15.42 12.85 2.92
C ASP A 22 15.40 14.22 3.62
N LEU A 23 16.18 14.35 4.70
CA LEU A 23 16.39 15.65 5.36
C LEU A 23 17.20 16.59 4.46
N ALA A 24 18.25 16.08 3.80
CA ALA A 24 19.05 16.85 2.87
C ALA A 24 18.25 17.29 1.63
N ALA A 25 17.36 16.42 1.12
CA ALA A 25 16.45 16.73 0.03
C ALA A 25 15.43 17.80 0.41
N ALA A 26 14.77 17.67 1.57
CA ALA A 26 13.82 18.67 2.07
C ALA A 26 14.48 20.05 2.27
N LEU A 27 15.73 20.08 2.74
CA LEU A 27 16.52 21.31 2.81
C LEU A 27 16.87 21.85 1.41
N GLY A 28 17.24 20.97 0.47
CA GLY A 28 17.48 21.34 -0.92
C GLY A 28 16.27 22.04 -1.56
N ASP A 29 15.06 21.52 -1.32
CA ASP A 29 13.81 22.14 -1.79
C ASP A 29 13.57 23.50 -1.14
N ALA A 30 13.81 23.62 0.18
CA ALA A 30 13.73 24.89 0.89
C ALA A 30 14.71 25.93 0.33
N PHE A 31 15.94 25.50 -0.01
CA PHE A 31 16.97 26.37 -0.59
C PHE A 31 16.58 26.83 -1.99
N ALA A 32 16.07 25.93 -2.82
CA ALA A 32 15.58 26.26 -4.16
C ALA A 32 14.41 27.25 -4.09
N ALA A 33 13.43 27.01 -3.21
CA ALA A 33 12.29 27.90 -3.02
C ALA A 33 12.73 29.32 -2.57
N ALA A 34 13.74 29.41 -1.70
CA ALA A 34 14.31 30.69 -1.29
C ALA A 34 15.01 31.43 -2.45
N ALA A 35 15.76 30.72 -3.29
CA ALA A 35 16.40 31.26 -4.48
C ALA A 35 15.37 31.73 -5.53
N SER A 36 14.28 30.98 -5.75
CA SER A 36 13.22 31.39 -6.67
C SER A 36 12.47 32.64 -6.23
N ARG A 37 12.22 32.80 -4.92
CA ARG A 37 11.55 34.01 -4.37
C ARG A 37 12.43 35.25 -4.46
N ARG A 38 13.75 35.09 -4.41
CA ARG A 38 14.73 36.18 -4.49
C ARG A 38 15.95 35.70 -5.27
N PRO A 39 16.01 35.93 -6.59
CA PRO A 39 17.13 35.49 -7.43
C PRO A 39 18.51 36.02 -7.00
N SER A 40 18.55 37.08 -6.19
CA SER A 40 19.77 37.61 -5.58
C SER A 40 20.29 36.80 -4.38
N THR A 41 19.50 35.86 -3.86
CA THR A 41 19.90 34.95 -2.77
C THR A 41 20.98 34.00 -3.28
N ARG A 42 22.22 34.19 -2.85
CA ARG A 42 23.31 33.26 -3.14
C ARG A 42 23.40 32.24 -2.02
N LEU A 43 23.17 30.97 -2.35
CA LEU A 43 23.41 29.85 -1.43
C LEU A 43 24.89 29.77 -1.09
N GLY A 44 25.18 29.61 0.21
CA GLY A 44 26.54 29.39 0.71
C GLY A 44 27.08 28.02 0.28
N PRO A 45 28.40 27.78 0.37
CA PRO A 45 29.01 26.49 0.01
C PRO A 45 28.36 25.29 0.70
N THR A 46 28.07 25.41 2.00
CA THR A 46 27.44 24.36 2.82
C THR A 46 26.00 24.04 2.39
N GLN A 47 25.19 25.07 2.11
CA GLN A 47 23.82 24.87 1.59
C GLN A 47 23.84 24.16 0.24
N ARG A 48 24.76 24.55 -0.66
CA ARG A 48 24.93 23.87 -1.96
C ARG A 48 25.37 22.42 -1.79
N ALA A 49 26.27 22.14 -0.84
CA ALA A 49 26.71 20.78 -0.52
C ALA A 49 25.55 19.89 -0.06
N VAL A 50 24.75 20.36 0.90
CA VAL A 50 23.58 19.63 1.43
C VAL A 50 22.55 19.38 0.32
N ALA A 51 22.26 20.39 -0.51
CA ALA A 51 21.34 20.22 -1.63
C ALA A 51 21.86 19.23 -2.68
N ALA A 52 23.16 19.25 -2.97
CA ALA A 52 23.79 18.28 -3.88
C ALA A 52 23.70 16.85 -3.33
N TRP A 53 23.91 16.65 -2.02
CA TRP A 53 23.74 15.36 -1.39
C TRP A 53 22.30 14.84 -1.49
N GLY A 54 21.31 15.69 -1.17
CA GLY A 54 19.89 15.35 -1.27
C GLY A 54 19.47 14.90 -2.68
N ARG A 55 19.99 15.57 -3.72
CA ARG A 55 19.77 15.18 -5.12
C ARG A 55 20.47 13.87 -5.49
N MET A 56 21.74 13.71 -5.11
CA MET A 56 22.52 12.50 -5.39
C MET A 56 21.88 11.24 -4.80
N GLN A 57 21.36 11.31 -3.58
CA GLN A 57 20.72 10.15 -2.97
C GLN A 57 19.38 9.77 -3.62
N ALA A 58 18.72 10.71 -4.31
CA ALA A 58 17.49 10.44 -5.04
C ALA A 58 17.78 9.81 -6.40
N ASP A 59 18.78 10.32 -7.13
CA ASP A 59 19.01 9.93 -8.52
C ASP A 59 19.96 8.74 -8.68
N VAL A 60 21.06 8.70 -7.91
CA VAL A 60 22.11 7.68 -8.11
C VAL A 60 21.63 6.25 -7.82
N PRO A 61 20.80 5.99 -6.78
CA PRO A 61 20.24 4.66 -6.58
C PRO A 61 19.31 4.19 -7.71
N ASN A 62 18.63 5.12 -8.38
CA ASN A 62 17.60 4.83 -9.40
C ASN A 62 18.20 4.62 -10.80
N GLY A 63 19.18 5.43 -11.19
CA GLY A 63 19.75 5.42 -12.55
C GLY A 63 21.21 5.87 -12.60
N GLY A 64 21.91 5.80 -11.47
CA GLY A 64 23.32 6.10 -11.35
C GLY A 64 23.65 7.58 -11.46
N PHE A 65 24.95 7.88 -11.50
CA PHE A 65 25.45 9.23 -11.76
C PHE A 65 24.99 9.77 -13.11
N THR A 66 24.73 8.90 -14.10
CA THR A 66 24.11 9.28 -15.37
C THR A 66 22.76 9.96 -15.15
N GLN A 67 21.87 9.41 -14.33
CA GLN A 67 20.60 10.04 -14.02
C GLN A 67 20.78 11.39 -13.30
N PHE A 68 21.68 11.44 -12.30
CA PHE A 68 21.96 12.67 -11.56
C PHE A 68 22.39 13.83 -12.47
N PHE A 69 23.37 13.59 -13.34
CA PHE A 69 23.87 14.63 -14.25
C PHE A 69 22.89 14.96 -15.38
N TYR A 70 22.05 14.01 -15.79
CA TYR A 70 20.96 14.27 -16.71
C TYR A 70 19.90 15.18 -16.09
N ASN A 71 19.45 14.90 -14.87
CA ASN A 71 18.41 15.67 -14.19
C ASN A 71 18.85 17.10 -13.82
N HIS A 72 20.11 17.26 -13.39
CA HIS A 72 20.58 18.53 -12.82
C HIS A 72 21.49 19.34 -13.74
N ARG A 73 21.93 18.77 -14.86
CA ARG A 73 22.66 19.46 -15.93
C ARG A 73 23.89 20.24 -15.45
N GLY A 74 24.58 19.76 -14.41
CA GLY A 74 25.74 20.47 -13.88
C GLY A 74 26.38 19.85 -12.66
N GLU A 75 27.42 20.53 -12.18
CA GLU A 75 28.24 20.14 -11.05
C GLU A 75 28.03 21.07 -9.83
N ASP A 76 26.93 21.82 -9.80
CA ASP A 76 26.65 22.76 -8.71
C ASP A 76 26.54 22.04 -7.36
N GLY A 77 27.32 22.53 -6.41
CA GLY A 77 27.44 21.95 -5.07
C GLY A 77 28.34 20.72 -4.95
N LEU A 78 28.87 20.14 -6.03
CA LEU A 78 29.69 18.91 -5.94
C LEU A 78 31.05 19.14 -5.28
N THR A 79 31.74 20.25 -5.57
CA THR A 79 33.00 20.60 -4.91
C THR A 79 32.82 20.78 -3.40
N PRO A 80 31.93 21.67 -2.91
CA PRO A 80 31.74 21.82 -1.46
C PRO A 80 31.14 20.56 -0.82
N LEU A 81 30.40 19.73 -1.56
CA LEU A 81 29.98 18.42 -1.08
C LEU A 81 31.17 17.49 -0.85
N ALA A 82 32.08 17.38 -1.81
CA ALA A 82 33.27 16.55 -1.65
C ALA A 82 34.15 17.01 -0.46
N ASP A 83 34.23 18.33 -0.23
CA ASP A 83 34.96 18.89 0.92
C ASP A 83 34.25 18.53 2.23
N LEU A 84 32.93 18.74 2.31
CA LEU A 84 32.12 18.33 3.47
C LEU A 84 32.27 16.83 3.77
N LEU A 85 32.21 15.97 2.76
CA LEU A 85 32.35 14.52 2.95
C LEU A 85 33.74 14.12 3.46
N ALA A 86 34.79 14.83 3.04
CA ALA A 86 36.14 14.62 3.55
C ALA A 86 36.23 15.03 5.03
N ASP A 87 35.65 16.17 5.40
CA ASP A 87 35.59 16.67 6.78
C ASP A 87 34.77 15.76 7.70
N LEU A 88 33.73 15.10 7.16
CA LEU A 88 32.96 14.07 7.84
C LEU A 88 33.67 12.70 7.93
N GLY A 89 34.94 12.62 7.53
CA GLY A 89 35.76 11.42 7.64
C GLY A 89 35.47 10.37 6.56
N ASP A 90 34.94 10.76 5.41
CA ASP A 90 34.70 9.86 4.27
C ASP A 90 35.43 10.30 2.99
N PRO A 91 36.78 10.25 2.98
CA PRO A 91 37.57 10.67 1.83
C PRO A 91 37.31 9.82 0.57
N LYS A 92 36.82 8.59 0.73
CA LYS A 92 36.42 7.72 -0.39
C LYS A 92 35.15 8.22 -1.05
N ALA A 93 34.14 8.59 -0.27
CA ALA A 93 32.93 9.22 -0.81
C ALA A 93 33.25 10.56 -1.47
N ALA A 94 34.11 11.37 -0.84
CA ALA A 94 34.60 12.63 -1.42
C ALA A 94 35.32 12.42 -2.77
N ALA A 95 36.20 11.41 -2.87
CA ALA A 95 36.87 11.07 -4.12
C ALA A 95 35.86 10.64 -5.19
N ALA A 96 34.91 9.77 -4.86
CA ALA A 96 33.88 9.33 -5.80
C ALA A 96 33.05 10.50 -6.37
N VAL A 97 32.71 11.50 -5.55
CA VAL A 97 32.02 12.73 -6.01
C VAL A 97 32.91 13.52 -6.99
N ARG A 98 34.20 13.70 -6.68
CA ARG A 98 35.15 14.43 -7.55
C ARG A 98 35.37 13.68 -8.87
N ASP A 99 35.48 12.37 -8.82
CA ASP A 99 35.66 11.50 -9.99
C ASP A 99 34.43 11.50 -10.87
N ALA A 100 33.22 11.43 -10.29
CA ALA A 100 31.97 11.53 -11.02
C ALA A 100 31.85 12.88 -11.77
N ALA A 101 32.21 13.99 -11.11
CA ALA A 101 32.27 15.30 -11.77
C ALA A 101 33.30 15.33 -12.91
N ALA A 102 34.46 14.67 -12.74
CA ALA A 102 35.47 14.57 -13.79
C ALA A 102 35.00 13.74 -14.99
N VAL A 103 34.30 12.62 -14.76
CA VAL A 103 33.65 11.83 -15.83
C VAL A 103 32.62 12.70 -16.55
N TYR A 104 31.70 13.35 -15.82
CA TYR A 104 30.71 14.22 -16.42
C TYR A 104 31.33 15.30 -17.32
N ARG A 105 32.41 15.97 -16.89
CA ARG A 105 33.09 16.98 -17.71
C ARG A 105 33.63 16.42 -19.03
N ARG A 106 34.19 15.19 -19.03
CA ARG A 106 34.68 14.53 -20.25
C ARG A 106 33.54 14.15 -21.20
N HIS A 107 32.40 13.72 -20.66
CA HIS A 107 31.26 13.23 -21.43
C HIS A 107 30.12 14.25 -21.58
N ARG A 108 30.34 15.53 -21.24
CA ARG A 108 29.28 16.54 -21.11
C ARG A 108 28.37 16.65 -22.33
N LYS A 109 28.92 16.48 -23.53
CA LYS A 109 28.15 16.52 -24.78
C LYS A 109 27.16 15.36 -24.92
N ALA A 110 27.46 14.19 -24.37
CA ALA A 110 26.56 13.02 -24.42
C ALA A 110 25.25 13.27 -23.66
N PHE A 111 25.24 14.20 -22.71
CA PHE A 111 24.05 14.56 -21.95
C PHE A 111 23.09 15.47 -22.71
N ASP A 112 23.44 15.99 -23.89
CA ASP A 112 22.56 16.86 -24.70
C ASP A 112 21.51 16.05 -25.47
N VAL A 113 20.66 15.34 -24.71
CA VAL A 113 19.56 14.51 -25.21
C VAL A 113 18.25 14.91 -24.52
N ALA A 114 17.16 14.86 -25.27
CA ALA A 114 15.82 15.16 -24.76
C ALA A 114 15.32 14.05 -23.83
N ASN A 115 15.61 12.78 -24.14
CA ASN A 115 15.22 11.61 -23.37
C ASN A 115 16.48 10.79 -23.03
N PRO A 116 16.72 10.42 -21.76
CA PRO A 116 17.94 9.71 -21.39
C PRO A 116 17.94 8.25 -21.89
N TRP A 117 16.79 7.70 -22.26
CA TRP A 117 16.68 6.39 -22.90
C TRP A 117 17.14 6.39 -24.36
N ASP A 118 17.33 7.57 -24.97
CA ASP A 118 17.86 7.73 -26.33
C ASP A 118 19.39 7.57 -26.33
N GLY A 119 19.88 6.41 -25.87
CA GLY A 119 21.31 6.04 -25.93
C GLY A 119 22.21 6.69 -24.88
N LEU A 120 21.68 7.46 -23.92
CA LEU A 120 22.48 7.98 -22.80
C LEU A 120 22.60 6.96 -21.66
N PHE A 121 21.50 6.33 -21.25
CA PHE A 121 21.56 5.31 -20.21
C PHE A 121 22.37 4.09 -20.68
N GLY A 122 23.41 3.75 -19.91
CA GLY A 122 24.33 2.64 -20.21
C GLY A 122 25.48 2.97 -21.16
N SER A 123 25.58 4.18 -21.72
CA SER A 123 26.66 4.52 -22.68
C SER A 123 27.96 5.03 -22.05
N ILE A 124 27.94 5.42 -20.76
CA ILE A 124 29.12 5.93 -20.04
C ILE A 124 29.47 4.94 -18.93
N THR A 125 30.20 3.89 -19.28
CA THR A 125 30.55 2.78 -18.37
C THR A 125 31.54 3.20 -17.26
N GLU A 126 32.21 4.35 -17.38
CA GLU A 126 33.04 4.88 -16.29
C GLU A 126 32.24 5.19 -15.02
N PHE A 127 30.92 5.41 -15.12
CA PHE A 127 30.07 5.59 -13.95
C PHE A 127 29.79 4.28 -13.20
N ASP A 128 29.87 3.10 -13.84
CA ASP A 128 29.47 1.82 -13.22
C ASP A 128 30.25 1.49 -11.94
N GLY A 129 31.55 1.84 -11.93
CA GLY A 129 32.40 1.69 -10.75
C GLY A 129 32.04 2.68 -9.64
N LEU A 130 31.73 3.92 -10.02
CA LEU A 130 31.36 5.00 -9.11
C LEU A 130 29.97 4.78 -8.50
N ASP A 131 29.02 4.28 -9.29
CA ASP A 131 27.67 3.93 -8.83
C ASP A 131 27.72 2.85 -7.75
N ARG A 132 28.53 1.80 -7.97
CA ARG A 132 28.75 0.75 -6.96
C ARG A 132 29.44 1.29 -5.72
N ALA A 133 30.45 2.14 -5.87
CA ALA A 133 31.14 2.77 -4.74
C ALA A 133 30.17 3.64 -3.93
N PHE A 134 29.34 4.45 -4.59
CA PHE A 134 28.34 5.31 -3.96
C PHE A 134 27.29 4.50 -3.20
N LYS A 135 26.71 3.46 -3.83
CA LYS A 135 25.75 2.55 -3.19
C LYS A 135 26.34 1.90 -1.92
N GLY A 136 27.64 1.60 -1.92
CA GLY A 136 28.35 1.05 -0.76
C GLY A 136 28.52 2.01 0.42
N VAL A 137 28.49 3.34 0.20
CA VAL A 137 28.70 4.34 1.27
C VAL A 137 27.44 5.09 1.69
N VAL A 138 26.38 5.09 0.86
CA VAL A 138 25.23 6.01 1.00
C VAL A 138 24.57 5.97 2.38
N SER A 139 24.38 4.78 2.97
CA SER A 139 23.71 4.63 4.28
C SER A 139 24.53 5.23 5.42
N ARG A 140 25.86 5.01 5.41
CA ARG A 140 26.77 5.59 6.40
C ARG A 140 26.86 7.10 6.24
N VAL A 141 27.02 7.58 5.01
CA VAL A 141 27.12 9.01 4.72
C VAL A 141 25.82 9.74 5.04
N ASN A 142 24.66 9.15 4.75
CA ASN A 142 23.36 9.71 5.13
C ASN A 142 23.28 10.01 6.62
N ARG A 143 23.78 9.09 7.47
CA ARG A 143 23.83 9.32 8.92
C ARG A 143 24.77 10.46 9.29
N ALA A 144 25.99 10.47 8.74
CA ALA A 144 26.99 11.49 9.02
C ALA A 144 26.53 12.90 8.58
N VAL A 145 25.95 13.01 7.38
CA VAL A 145 25.39 14.26 6.86
C VAL A 145 24.18 14.69 7.68
N GLU A 146 23.28 13.78 8.08
CA GLU A 146 22.16 14.11 8.95
C GLU A 146 22.63 14.68 10.30
N ASP A 147 23.56 14.00 10.98
CA ASP A 147 24.10 14.45 12.27
C ASP A 147 24.76 15.84 12.13
N TRP A 148 25.52 16.05 11.05
CA TRP A 148 26.12 17.34 10.72
C TRP A 148 25.06 18.43 10.44
N VAL A 149 24.05 18.13 9.61
CA VAL A 149 22.96 19.07 9.29
C VAL A 149 22.21 19.48 10.56
N ARG A 150 21.88 18.53 11.44
CA ARG A 150 21.14 18.84 12.68
C ARG A 150 21.95 19.71 13.63
N SER A 151 23.27 19.50 13.71
CA SER A 151 24.18 20.31 14.53
C SER A 151 24.46 21.70 13.95
N HIS A 152 24.29 21.89 12.64
CA HIS A 152 24.54 23.16 11.93
C HIS A 152 23.25 23.82 11.40
N ILE A 153 22.07 23.37 11.86
CA ILE A 153 20.79 23.82 11.28
C ILE A 153 20.62 25.34 11.35
N GLY A 154 21.10 25.99 12.42
CA GLY A 154 21.04 27.44 12.60
C GLY A 154 21.82 28.25 11.55
N GLU A 155 22.76 27.63 10.82
CA GLU A 155 23.47 28.26 9.69
C GLU A 155 22.83 27.93 8.34
N LEU A 156 22.07 26.84 8.28
CA LEU A 156 21.51 26.30 7.04
C LEU A 156 20.12 26.84 6.75
N ALA A 157 19.24 26.88 7.76
CA ALA A 157 17.83 27.22 7.62
C ALA A 157 17.22 27.76 8.92
N ALA A 158 16.12 28.47 8.76
CA ALA A 158 15.21 28.85 9.84
C ALA A 158 13.89 28.07 9.70
N ASP A 159 13.03 28.14 10.71
CA ASP A 159 11.71 27.52 10.67
C ASP A 159 10.74 28.24 9.71
N GLU A 160 9.51 27.74 9.63
CA GLU A 160 8.45 28.31 8.79
C GLU A 160 8.12 29.79 9.11
N THR A 161 8.34 30.20 10.36
CA THR A 161 8.12 31.58 10.83
C THR A 161 9.36 32.47 10.58
N GLY A 162 10.53 31.86 10.46
CA GLY A 162 11.83 32.50 10.30
C GLY A 162 12.67 32.53 11.58
N GLU A 163 12.24 31.83 12.62
CA GLU A 163 12.96 31.68 13.89
C GLU A 163 13.96 30.51 13.84
N PRO A 164 14.99 30.50 14.72
CA PRO A 164 15.93 29.39 14.81
C PRO A 164 15.26 28.06 15.13
N ILE A 165 15.72 26.97 14.52
CA ILE A 165 15.25 25.62 14.80
C ILE A 165 16.07 25.03 15.95
N ASP A 166 15.41 24.60 17.03
CA ASP A 166 16.04 23.79 18.09
C ASP A 166 16.09 22.30 17.67
N PRO A 167 17.28 21.73 17.38
CA PRO A 167 17.39 20.34 16.97
C PRO A 167 17.10 19.34 18.10
N HIS A 168 16.97 19.79 19.35
CA HIS A 168 16.66 18.96 20.52
C HIS A 168 15.25 19.21 21.09
N PHE A 169 14.41 19.90 20.31
CA PHE A 169 13.05 20.29 20.71
C PHE A 169 12.25 19.13 21.31
N THR A 170 11.48 19.45 22.36
CA THR A 170 10.48 18.55 22.95
C THR A 170 9.16 19.31 23.11
N GLY A 171 8.10 18.80 22.49
CA GLY A 171 6.80 19.44 22.47
C GLY A 171 6.01 19.10 21.21
N ALA A 172 4.90 19.81 21.02
CA ALA A 172 4.09 19.71 19.81
C ALA A 172 4.50 20.80 18.81
N VAL A 173 4.58 20.43 17.54
CA VAL A 173 4.76 21.31 16.39
C VAL A 173 3.45 21.38 15.64
N GLU A 174 2.97 22.59 15.36
CA GLU A 174 1.78 22.85 14.54
C GLU A 174 2.14 23.76 13.37
N ILE A 175 1.86 23.31 12.15
CA ILE A 175 1.93 24.13 10.95
C ILE A 175 0.51 24.59 10.65
N ARG A 176 0.28 25.90 10.60
CA ARG A 176 -1.03 26.50 10.34
C ARG A 176 -1.13 27.07 8.93
N GLY A 177 -2.30 26.92 8.33
CA GLY A 177 -2.67 27.53 7.05
C GLY A 177 -2.94 29.03 7.18
N THR A 178 -3.17 29.68 6.05
CA THR A 178 -3.52 31.11 5.99
C THR A 178 -4.87 31.45 6.63
N ASP A 179 -5.75 30.45 6.75
CA ASP A 179 -7.02 30.50 7.46
C ASP A 179 -6.88 30.30 8.98
N GLY A 180 -5.66 30.08 9.49
CA GLY A 180 -5.38 29.80 10.89
C GLY A 180 -5.63 28.36 11.33
N GLY A 181 -6.17 27.50 10.44
CA GLY A 181 -6.39 26.08 10.69
C GLY A 181 -5.09 25.30 10.73
N VAL A 182 -5.02 24.24 11.53
CA VAL A 182 -3.83 23.35 11.57
C VAL A 182 -3.80 22.50 10.30
N ARG A 183 -2.68 22.52 9.59
CA ARG A 183 -2.40 21.72 8.38
C ARG A 183 -1.55 20.50 8.70
N GLU A 184 -0.60 20.64 9.63
CA GLU A 184 0.22 19.54 10.12
C GLU A 184 0.42 19.67 11.63
N TYR A 185 0.44 18.53 12.32
CA TYR A 185 0.68 18.40 13.75
C TYR A 185 1.68 17.27 14.00
N LEU A 186 2.69 17.50 14.83
CA LEU A 186 3.70 16.50 15.18
C LEU A 186 4.14 16.62 16.63
N GLU A 187 4.10 15.51 17.36
CA GLU A 187 4.75 15.39 18.67
C GLU A 187 6.22 14.98 18.53
N VAL A 188 7.10 15.75 19.19
CA VAL A 188 8.55 15.59 19.13
C VAL A 188 9.09 15.43 20.55
N LYS A 189 10.06 14.52 20.72
CA LYS A 189 10.82 14.34 21.96
C LYS A 189 12.29 14.25 21.64
N ALA A 190 13.08 15.14 22.25
CA ALA A 190 14.53 15.25 22.07
C ALA A 190 14.93 15.28 20.57
N GLY A 191 14.24 16.10 19.78
CA GLY A 191 14.54 16.26 18.35
C GLY A 191 14.06 15.14 17.44
N ARG A 192 13.29 14.18 17.95
CA ARG A 192 12.79 13.04 17.17
C ARG A 192 11.27 12.92 17.26
N PRO A 193 10.59 12.52 16.17
CA PRO A 193 9.17 12.17 16.20
C PRO A 193 8.87 11.14 17.30
N HIS A 194 7.99 11.49 18.23
CA HIS A 194 7.66 10.64 19.38
C HIS A 194 6.28 10.99 19.91
N GLY A 195 5.25 10.38 19.33
CA GLY A 195 3.85 10.67 19.59
C GLY A 195 3.04 10.73 18.30
N ALA A 196 1.92 11.44 18.32
CA ALA A 196 1.06 11.55 17.15
C ALA A 196 1.65 12.48 16.07
N TYR A 197 1.49 12.04 14.82
CA TYR A 197 1.60 12.88 13.63
C TYR A 197 0.26 12.91 12.92
N ARG A 198 -0.20 14.09 12.51
CA ARG A 198 -1.44 14.28 11.76
C ARG A 198 -1.23 15.33 10.66
N GLU A 199 -1.68 15.01 9.47
CA GLU A 199 -1.83 15.95 8.35
C GLU A 199 -3.33 16.17 8.14
N PHE A 200 -3.73 17.40 7.83
CA PHE A 200 -5.12 17.80 7.65
C PHE A 200 -5.36 18.40 6.27
N PHE A 201 -6.55 18.16 5.73
CA PHE A 201 -7.08 18.88 4.57
C PHE A 201 -7.41 20.34 4.91
N GLU A 202 -7.77 21.12 3.89
CA GLU A 202 -8.09 22.54 4.07
C GLU A 202 -9.27 22.79 5.02
N ASP A 203 -10.24 21.87 5.03
CA ASP A 203 -11.43 21.89 5.88
C ASP A 203 -11.19 21.40 7.33
N GLY A 204 -9.93 21.11 7.69
CA GLY A 204 -9.53 20.65 9.02
C GLY A 204 -9.74 19.15 9.26
N THR A 205 -10.13 18.41 8.23
CA THR A 205 -10.34 16.97 8.33
C THR A 205 -9.00 16.21 8.18
N VAL A 206 -8.80 15.10 8.91
CA VAL A 206 -7.52 14.37 8.89
C VAL A 206 -7.28 13.72 7.51
N ARG A 207 -6.19 14.10 6.86
CA ARG A 207 -5.67 13.54 5.61
C ARG A 207 -4.79 12.32 5.83
N GLN A 208 -3.94 12.38 6.85
CA GLN A 208 -3.04 11.29 7.22
C GLN A 208 -2.79 11.33 8.72
N ALA A 209 -2.65 10.16 9.35
CA ALA A 209 -2.21 10.11 10.74
C ALA A 209 -1.29 8.90 10.97
N ARG A 210 -0.29 9.08 11.83
CA ARG A 210 0.68 8.04 12.22
C ARG A 210 1.06 8.23 13.68
N PHE A 211 1.55 7.17 14.31
CA PHE A 211 2.18 7.27 15.62
C PHE A 211 3.66 6.95 15.53
N TYR A 212 4.50 7.78 16.13
CA TYR A 212 5.95 7.60 16.14
C TYR A 212 6.43 7.23 17.55
N LYS A 213 7.39 6.31 17.61
CA LYS A 213 8.14 6.00 18.83
C LYS A 213 9.63 6.06 18.53
N SER A 214 10.29 7.04 19.12
CA SER A 214 11.75 7.25 18.99
C SER A 214 12.21 7.40 17.52
N GLY A 215 11.47 8.19 16.74
CA GLY A 215 11.76 8.52 15.34
C GLY A 215 11.26 7.49 14.32
N LYS A 216 10.63 6.39 14.75
CA LYS A 216 10.11 5.34 13.86
C LYS A 216 8.60 5.24 13.97
N VAL A 217 7.93 4.99 12.85
CA VAL A 217 6.49 4.65 12.85
C VAL A 217 6.29 3.41 13.71
N SER A 218 5.39 3.48 14.68
CA SER A 218 5.08 2.39 15.60
C SER A 218 3.77 1.73 15.20
N GLY A 219 3.82 0.41 15.00
CA GLY A 219 2.62 -0.43 14.85
C GLY A 219 2.00 -0.86 16.19
N ASP A 220 2.52 -0.37 17.33
CA ASP A 220 1.95 -0.65 18.64
C ASP A 220 0.82 0.34 19.01
N PHE A 221 0.59 1.38 18.21
CA PHE A 221 -0.38 2.44 18.47
C PHE A 221 -1.20 2.76 17.21
N TRP A 222 -2.48 3.02 17.43
CA TRP A 222 -3.35 3.58 16.42
C TRP A 222 -2.91 5.01 16.09
N PRO A 223 -3.26 5.53 14.90
CA PRO A 223 -3.01 6.93 14.57
C PRO A 223 -3.62 7.95 15.55
N SER A 224 -4.65 7.53 16.32
CA SER A 224 -5.23 8.32 17.40
C SER A 224 -4.28 8.52 18.60
N GLY A 225 -3.24 7.69 18.73
CA GLY A 225 -2.35 7.61 19.89
C GLY A 225 -2.78 6.54 20.91
N GLN A 226 -3.89 5.85 20.67
CA GLN A 226 -4.31 4.76 21.53
C GLN A 226 -3.49 3.49 21.27
N PRO A 227 -3.16 2.70 22.29
CA PRO A 227 -2.37 1.48 22.11
C PRO A 227 -3.17 0.43 21.33
N MET A 228 -2.58 -0.14 20.28
CA MET A 228 -3.14 -1.29 19.55
C MET A 228 -2.98 -2.58 20.35
N ARG A 229 -1.94 -2.66 21.18
CA ARG A 229 -1.57 -3.87 21.92
C ARG A 229 -0.98 -3.55 23.29
N LYS A 230 -1.32 -4.35 24.30
CA LYS A 230 -0.69 -4.37 25.63
C LYS A 230 -0.29 -5.80 26.00
N GLN A 231 0.79 -5.92 26.77
CA GLN A 231 1.27 -7.18 27.31
C GLN A 231 1.55 -7.03 28.80
N ALA A 232 1.04 -7.97 29.60
CA ALA A 232 1.25 -7.99 31.04
C ALA A 232 1.74 -9.38 31.48
N LYS A 233 2.87 -9.43 32.21
CA LYS A 233 3.35 -10.67 32.82
C LYS A 233 2.60 -10.94 34.13
N ARG A 234 2.14 -12.16 34.32
CA ARG A 234 1.51 -12.67 35.54
C ARG A 234 2.13 -14.02 35.88
N GLY A 235 3.18 -14.01 36.71
CA GLY A 235 4.00 -15.19 36.97
C GLY A 235 4.67 -15.70 35.68
N GLY A 236 4.56 -17.00 35.41
CA GLY A 236 5.06 -17.63 34.17
C GLY A 236 4.21 -17.40 32.92
N LEU A 237 3.14 -16.62 33.02
CA LEU A 237 2.19 -16.36 31.93
C LEU A 237 2.28 -14.92 31.44
N THR A 238 1.96 -14.70 30.17
CA THR A 238 1.80 -13.38 29.56
C THR A 238 0.38 -13.23 29.03
N VAL A 239 -0.33 -12.23 29.53
CA VAL A 239 -1.63 -11.81 29.00
C VAL A 239 -1.37 -10.81 27.88
N VAL A 240 -1.92 -11.09 26.69
CA VAL A 240 -1.83 -10.22 25.52
C VAL A 240 -3.22 -9.70 25.18
N GLU A 241 -3.33 -8.38 25.04
CA GLU A 241 -4.58 -7.69 24.74
C GLU A 241 -4.36 -6.79 23.53
N TRP A 242 -5.31 -6.84 22.59
CA TRP A 242 -5.38 -5.92 21.45
C TRP A 242 -6.63 -5.07 21.55
N PHE A 243 -6.56 -3.84 21.05
CA PHE A 243 -7.62 -2.85 21.17
C PHE A 243 -8.03 -2.30 19.82
N TYR A 244 -9.29 -1.94 19.69
CA TYR A 244 -9.83 -1.15 18.59
C TYR A 244 -9.27 0.30 18.61
N PRO A 245 -9.41 1.07 17.52
CA PRO A 245 -9.07 2.50 17.50
C PRO A 245 -9.84 3.34 18.54
N SER A 246 -11.00 2.85 18.98
CA SER A 246 -11.80 3.42 20.08
C SER A 246 -11.23 3.14 21.47
N GLY A 247 -10.35 2.15 21.59
CA GLY A 247 -9.67 1.77 22.84
C GLY A 247 -10.35 0.64 23.58
N ARG A 248 -11.46 0.15 23.01
CA ARG A 248 -12.17 -1.02 23.52
C ARG A 248 -11.40 -2.30 23.17
N LEU A 249 -11.54 -3.31 24.03
CA LEU A 249 -10.85 -4.58 23.86
C LEU A 249 -11.35 -5.25 22.56
N HIS A 250 -10.42 -5.72 21.75
CA HIS A 250 -10.70 -6.43 20.49
C HIS A 250 -10.36 -7.91 20.62
N LYS A 251 -9.18 -8.23 21.17
CA LYS A 251 -8.67 -9.60 21.27
C LYS A 251 -7.93 -9.79 22.58
N ARG A 252 -8.10 -10.94 23.23
CA ARG A 252 -7.34 -11.35 24.42
C ARG A 252 -6.93 -12.80 24.32
N TYR A 253 -5.68 -13.10 24.67
CA TYR A 253 -5.20 -14.47 24.88
C TYR A 253 -4.11 -14.50 25.94
N VAL A 254 -3.83 -15.69 26.47
CA VAL A 254 -2.79 -15.92 27.48
C VAL A 254 -1.83 -16.96 26.96
N ARG A 255 -0.53 -16.66 27.03
CA ARG A 255 0.53 -17.57 26.62
C ARG A 255 1.50 -17.87 27.75
N ASP A 256 2.12 -19.05 27.70
CA ASP A 256 3.21 -19.41 28.60
C ASP A 256 4.55 -18.77 28.19
N LYS A 257 5.62 -19.16 28.88
CA LYS A 257 6.99 -18.68 28.64
C LYS A 257 7.56 -19.10 27.28
N ASP A 258 7.06 -20.19 26.71
CA ASP A 258 7.52 -20.78 25.44
C ASP A 258 6.69 -20.23 24.26
N GLY A 259 5.65 -19.46 24.56
CA GLY A 259 4.82 -18.74 23.60
C GLY A 259 3.52 -19.45 23.25
N TYR A 260 3.26 -20.64 23.80
CA TYR A 260 2.05 -21.42 23.54
C TYR A 260 0.84 -20.81 24.22
N VAL A 261 -0.29 -20.80 23.52
CA VAL A 261 -1.54 -20.29 24.08
C VAL A 261 -2.14 -21.35 25.02
N VAL A 262 -2.44 -20.94 26.25
CA VAL A 262 -2.87 -21.84 27.34
C VAL A 262 -4.30 -21.57 27.84
N GLU A 263 -4.92 -20.50 27.36
CA GLU A 263 -6.34 -20.19 27.59
C GLU A 263 -7.07 -20.03 26.25
N PRO A 264 -8.40 -20.19 26.20
CA PRO A 264 -9.18 -19.85 25.01
C PRO A 264 -8.89 -18.43 24.53
N VAL A 265 -8.75 -18.29 23.22
CA VAL A 265 -8.57 -17.01 22.55
C VAL A 265 -9.95 -16.36 22.47
N ARG A 266 -10.03 -15.11 22.91
CA ARG A 266 -11.29 -14.35 22.95
C ARG A 266 -11.22 -13.13 22.07
N LEU A 267 -12.30 -12.93 21.33
CA LEU A 267 -12.57 -11.79 20.48
C LEU A 267 -13.80 -11.07 20.98
N TYR A 268 -13.79 -9.77 20.85
CA TYR A 268 -14.87 -8.92 21.33
C TYR A 268 -15.34 -8.04 20.19
N HIS A 269 -16.65 -7.84 20.12
CA HIS A 269 -17.25 -6.78 19.30
C HIS A 269 -16.84 -5.43 19.87
N GLU A 270 -16.88 -4.39 19.06
CA GLU A 270 -16.55 -3.04 19.53
C GLU A 270 -17.51 -2.54 20.62
N ASN A 271 -18.68 -3.15 20.83
CA ASN A 271 -19.54 -2.84 21.98
C ASN A 271 -19.10 -3.53 23.29
N GLY A 272 -18.08 -4.40 23.25
CA GLY A 272 -17.54 -5.13 24.41
C GLY A 272 -18.13 -6.52 24.62
N HIS A 273 -19.16 -6.93 23.89
CA HIS A 273 -19.67 -8.29 23.94
C HIS A 273 -18.69 -9.27 23.30
N LEU A 274 -18.64 -10.50 23.82
CA LEU A 274 -17.82 -11.57 23.24
C LEU A 274 -18.30 -11.83 21.80
N ALA A 275 -17.42 -11.75 20.83
CA ALA A 275 -17.70 -12.04 19.43
C ALA A 275 -17.37 -13.49 19.08
N GLU A 276 -16.26 -14.00 19.62
CA GLU A 276 -15.80 -15.35 19.33
C GLU A 276 -14.88 -15.85 20.46
N GLU A 277 -15.04 -17.11 20.81
CA GLU A 277 -14.17 -17.84 21.72
C GLU A 277 -13.70 -19.13 21.06
N LEU A 278 -12.39 -19.30 21.01
CA LEU A 278 -11.76 -20.47 20.42
C LEU A 278 -10.89 -21.17 21.45
N ALA A 279 -11.25 -22.41 21.76
CA ALA A 279 -10.40 -23.28 22.56
C ALA A 279 -9.18 -23.74 21.74
N VAL A 280 -8.02 -23.69 22.37
CA VAL A 280 -6.72 -24.00 21.76
C VAL A 280 -5.92 -24.92 22.67
N ALA A 281 -5.14 -25.81 22.08
CA ALA A 281 -4.14 -26.61 22.79
C ALA A 281 -2.79 -26.39 22.11
N GLY A 282 -1.92 -25.61 22.75
CA GLY A 282 -0.63 -25.21 22.16
C GLY A 282 -0.82 -24.16 21.06
N THR A 283 -0.63 -24.57 19.80
CA THR A 283 -0.84 -23.71 18.62
C THR A 283 -2.04 -24.12 17.76
N GLU A 284 -2.73 -25.20 18.10
CA GLU A 284 -3.81 -25.76 17.29
C GLU A 284 -5.19 -25.54 17.94
N PRO A 285 -6.23 -25.22 17.16
CA PRO A 285 -7.61 -25.25 17.61
C PRO A 285 -7.98 -26.63 18.16
N ARG A 286 -8.45 -26.69 19.41
CA ARG A 286 -8.88 -27.94 20.04
C ARG A 286 -9.97 -27.66 21.05
N GLY A 287 -11.12 -28.30 20.88
CA GLY A 287 -12.30 -28.06 21.71
C GLY A 287 -13.25 -27.02 21.09
N PRO A 288 -14.10 -26.41 21.93
CA PRO A 288 -15.21 -25.60 21.46
C PRO A 288 -14.77 -24.38 20.66
N TRP A 289 -15.58 -24.06 19.65
CA TRP A 289 -15.50 -22.86 18.85
C TRP A 289 -16.87 -22.19 18.82
N LEU A 290 -16.94 -21.04 19.45
CA LEU A 290 -18.18 -20.30 19.66
C LEU A 290 -18.08 -18.96 18.97
N LYS A 291 -19.11 -18.56 18.24
CA LYS A 291 -19.29 -17.19 17.73
C LYS A 291 -20.60 -16.64 18.23
N PHE A 292 -20.65 -15.33 18.42
CA PHE A 292 -21.82 -14.60 18.89
C PHE A 292 -22.06 -13.35 18.03
N PHE A 293 -23.32 -12.96 17.94
CA PHE A 293 -23.70 -11.66 17.40
C PHE A 293 -23.31 -10.53 18.36
N ASP A 294 -23.39 -9.29 17.88
CA ASP A 294 -23.06 -8.10 18.65
C ASP A 294 -23.98 -7.90 19.86
N ASP A 295 -25.20 -8.42 19.86
CA ASP A 295 -26.08 -8.47 21.04
C ASP A 295 -25.78 -9.61 22.01
N GLY A 296 -24.78 -10.45 21.72
CA GLY A 296 -24.39 -11.61 22.52
C GLY A 296 -25.18 -12.89 22.25
N ALA A 297 -26.15 -12.89 21.32
CA ALA A 297 -26.85 -14.11 20.94
C ALA A 297 -25.91 -15.08 20.20
N PRO A 298 -26.11 -16.41 20.30
CA PRO A 298 -25.26 -17.39 19.64
C PRO A 298 -25.37 -17.29 18.11
N ARG A 299 -24.22 -17.36 17.44
CA ARG A 299 -24.07 -17.35 15.96
C ARG A 299 -23.48 -18.67 15.45
N LEU A 300 -22.56 -19.27 16.19
CA LEU A 300 -21.95 -20.55 15.87
C LEU A 300 -21.67 -21.32 17.16
N GLU A 301 -21.99 -22.61 17.15
CA GLU A 301 -21.52 -23.60 18.11
C GLU A 301 -20.88 -24.74 17.33
N ALA A 302 -19.58 -24.91 17.47
CA ALA A 302 -18.81 -25.96 16.85
C ALA A 302 -17.77 -26.54 17.82
N ASP A 303 -17.17 -27.65 17.44
CA ASP A 303 -16.00 -28.23 18.08
C ASP A 303 -14.93 -28.50 17.01
N HIS A 304 -13.74 -28.92 17.41
CA HIS A 304 -12.70 -29.40 16.52
C HIS A 304 -12.47 -30.89 16.75
N ASP A 305 -12.41 -31.65 15.66
CA ASP A 305 -12.05 -33.07 15.75
C ASP A 305 -10.53 -33.27 15.97
N ALA A 306 -10.11 -34.53 16.07
CA ALA A 306 -8.69 -34.87 16.29
C ALA A 306 -7.76 -34.44 15.14
N ALA A 307 -8.31 -34.10 13.96
CA ALA A 307 -7.56 -33.56 12.83
C ALA A 307 -7.62 -32.02 12.76
N GLY A 308 -8.18 -31.36 13.79
CA GLY A 308 -8.33 -29.92 13.84
C GLY A 308 -9.41 -29.38 12.89
N LEU A 309 -10.29 -30.23 12.35
CA LEU A 309 -11.36 -29.81 11.46
C LEU A 309 -12.62 -29.43 12.25
N PRO A 310 -13.32 -28.33 11.87
CA PRO A 310 -14.52 -27.91 12.57
C PRO A 310 -15.66 -28.91 12.37
N VAL A 311 -16.32 -29.25 13.47
CA VAL A 311 -17.55 -30.04 13.54
C VAL A 311 -18.66 -29.13 14.05
N VAL A 312 -19.46 -28.61 13.12
CA VAL A 312 -20.50 -27.62 13.44
C VAL A 312 -21.69 -28.31 14.10
N ARG A 313 -22.09 -27.85 15.28
CA ARG A 313 -23.29 -28.35 15.97
C ARG A 313 -24.50 -27.49 15.66
N ASN A 314 -24.39 -26.18 15.82
CA ASN A 314 -25.48 -25.23 15.53
C ASN A 314 -24.92 -23.97 14.88
N ALA A 315 -25.70 -23.35 13.99
CA ALA A 315 -25.33 -22.08 13.37
C ALA A 315 -26.58 -21.27 13.02
N TRP A 316 -26.44 -19.96 13.06
CA TRP A 316 -27.50 -19.00 12.75
C TRP A 316 -27.03 -18.02 11.68
N ASP A 317 -27.92 -17.67 10.75
CA ASP A 317 -27.66 -16.65 9.72
C ASP A 317 -27.82 -15.23 10.29
N ASP A 318 -27.45 -14.22 9.50
CA ASP A 318 -27.52 -12.81 9.92
C ASP A 318 -28.96 -12.35 10.24
N GLY A 319 -29.98 -13.05 9.70
CA GLY A 319 -31.39 -12.88 10.02
C GLY A 319 -31.83 -13.58 11.32
N ARG A 320 -30.88 -14.14 12.08
CA ARG A 320 -31.07 -14.88 13.34
C ARG A 320 -31.85 -16.18 13.19
N ARG A 321 -32.00 -16.68 11.96
CA ARG A 321 -32.61 -17.99 11.71
C ARG A 321 -31.56 -19.08 11.89
N GLN A 322 -31.92 -20.12 12.64
CA GLN A 322 -31.05 -21.29 12.80
C GLN A 322 -30.98 -22.06 11.47
N VAL A 323 -29.80 -22.08 10.85
CA VAL A 323 -29.56 -22.73 9.54
C VAL A 323 -28.88 -24.08 9.67
N VAL A 324 -28.24 -24.35 10.81
CA VAL A 324 -27.73 -25.68 11.18
C VAL A 324 -28.27 -26.04 12.56
N LYS A 325 -28.87 -27.23 12.67
CA LYS A 325 -29.38 -27.78 13.92
C LYS A 325 -28.85 -29.20 14.12
N ASN A 326 -28.19 -29.43 15.25
CA ASN A 326 -27.55 -30.71 15.59
C ASN A 326 -26.66 -31.27 14.45
N GLY A 327 -25.93 -30.37 13.80
CA GLY A 327 -24.98 -30.70 12.73
C GLY A 327 -25.59 -30.98 11.37
N THR A 328 -26.89 -30.73 11.17
CA THR A 328 -27.53 -30.86 9.86
C THR A 328 -28.08 -29.51 9.41
N GLY A 329 -27.82 -29.15 8.16
CA GLY A 329 -28.28 -27.90 7.54
C GLY A 329 -27.25 -27.29 6.60
N THR A 330 -27.46 -26.04 6.20
CA THR A 330 -26.55 -25.32 5.31
C THR A 330 -25.76 -24.29 6.12
N PHE A 331 -24.43 -24.41 6.11
CA PHE A 331 -23.52 -23.54 6.82
C PHE A 331 -22.78 -22.61 5.85
N ARG A 332 -22.81 -21.31 6.12
CA ARG A 332 -22.03 -20.32 5.38
C ARG A 332 -20.83 -19.88 6.21
N GLU A 333 -19.63 -20.13 5.70
CA GLU A 333 -18.38 -19.69 6.30
C GLU A 333 -17.97 -18.33 5.72
N ASP A 334 -17.72 -17.37 6.59
CA ASP A 334 -17.48 -15.96 6.28
C ASP A 334 -16.05 -15.66 5.82
N GLY A 335 -15.23 -16.69 5.60
CA GLY A 335 -13.88 -16.55 5.05
C GLY A 335 -12.92 -15.86 6.01
N ARG A 336 -13.23 -15.75 7.30
CA ARG A 336 -12.32 -15.16 8.30
C ARG A 336 -11.55 -16.25 9.00
N SER A 337 -10.23 -16.15 9.02
CA SER A 337 -9.37 -17.02 9.83
C SER A 337 -8.36 -16.22 10.64
N ILE A 338 -7.88 -16.81 11.73
CA ILE A 338 -6.82 -16.23 12.52
C ILE A 338 -5.50 -16.82 12.05
N ASN A 339 -4.56 -15.98 11.62
CA ASN A 339 -3.17 -16.39 11.45
C ASN A 339 -2.45 -16.31 12.79
N TRP A 340 -2.23 -17.49 13.38
CA TRP A 340 -1.65 -17.64 14.72
C TRP A 340 -0.19 -17.20 14.81
N GLY A 341 0.59 -17.28 13.72
CA GLY A 341 1.99 -16.86 13.71
C GLY A 341 2.18 -15.35 13.72
N TYR A 342 1.16 -14.60 13.27
CA TYR A 342 1.23 -13.14 13.12
C TYR A 342 0.20 -12.39 13.97
N ASP A 343 -0.68 -13.09 14.69
CA ASP A 343 -1.77 -12.51 15.47
C ASP A 343 -2.81 -11.72 14.65
N VAL A 344 -2.90 -11.93 13.33
CA VAL A 344 -3.75 -11.15 12.39
C VAL A 344 -5.00 -11.95 11.96
N TYR A 345 -6.15 -11.28 11.87
CA TYR A 345 -7.32 -11.77 11.13
C TYR A 345 -7.04 -11.67 9.64
N ILE A 346 -7.01 -12.81 8.96
CA ILE A 346 -6.98 -12.84 7.52
C ILE A 346 -8.43 -13.01 7.06
N GLU A 347 -8.96 -11.96 6.43
CA GLU A 347 -10.10 -12.11 5.56
C GLU A 347 -9.61 -12.79 4.28
N HIS A 348 -10.11 -13.99 4.04
CA HIS A 348 -9.90 -14.70 2.80
C HIS A 348 -10.83 -14.11 1.75
N SER A 349 -10.31 -13.93 0.55
CA SER A 349 -11.13 -13.65 -0.62
C SER A 349 -12.12 -14.78 -0.92
N PHE A 350 -11.98 -15.93 -0.26
CA PHE A 350 -12.85 -17.09 -0.41
C PHE A 350 -13.86 -17.23 0.73
N THR A 351 -15.12 -17.45 0.38
CA THR A 351 -16.21 -17.84 1.30
C THR A 351 -16.84 -19.14 0.83
N THR A 352 -17.47 -19.89 1.73
CA THR A 352 -18.11 -21.16 1.36
C THR A 352 -19.53 -21.28 1.90
N GLU A 353 -20.37 -22.01 1.17
CA GLU A 353 -21.68 -22.47 1.61
C GLU A 353 -21.69 -24.00 1.50
N ALA A 354 -21.87 -24.70 2.62
CA ALA A 354 -21.73 -26.13 2.72
C ALA A 354 -22.96 -26.81 3.31
N GLU A 355 -23.46 -27.83 2.63
CA GLU A 355 -24.40 -28.79 3.21
C GLU A 355 -23.68 -29.65 4.25
N LEU A 356 -24.25 -29.73 5.45
CA LEU A 356 -23.70 -30.46 6.59
C LEU A 356 -24.59 -31.62 7.00
N LYS A 357 -23.96 -32.70 7.46
CA LYS A 357 -24.59 -33.81 8.17
C LYS A 357 -23.66 -34.29 9.30
N GLY A 358 -24.18 -34.37 10.52
CA GLY A 358 -23.36 -34.69 11.70
C GLY A 358 -22.23 -33.68 11.94
N GLY A 359 -22.44 -32.43 11.51
CA GLY A 359 -21.51 -31.31 11.65
C GLY A 359 -20.38 -31.27 10.64
N ARG A 360 -20.34 -32.21 9.69
CA ARG A 360 -19.32 -32.31 8.65
C ARG A 360 -19.92 -32.06 7.27
N LYS A 361 -19.11 -31.55 6.34
CA LYS A 361 -19.48 -31.36 4.92
C LYS A 361 -20.02 -32.67 4.34
N HIS A 362 -21.26 -32.69 3.89
CA HIS A 362 -21.94 -33.87 3.35
C HIS A 362 -23.02 -33.42 2.37
N GLY A 363 -22.76 -33.59 1.08
CA GLY A 363 -23.54 -33.02 0.00
C GLY A 363 -22.75 -31.95 -0.75
N ARG A 364 -23.44 -30.90 -1.18
CA ARG A 364 -22.88 -29.83 -2.01
C ARG A 364 -22.14 -28.79 -1.16
N VAL A 365 -20.97 -28.38 -1.65
CA VAL A 365 -20.21 -27.23 -1.13
C VAL A 365 -19.97 -26.27 -2.27
N THR A 366 -20.42 -25.03 -2.11
CA THR A 366 -20.25 -23.93 -3.06
C THR A 366 -19.20 -22.98 -2.52
N THR A 367 -18.17 -22.70 -3.31
CA THR A 367 -17.09 -21.77 -2.97
C THR A 367 -17.24 -20.51 -3.82
N PHE A 368 -17.10 -19.35 -3.17
CA PHE A 368 -17.12 -18.06 -3.82
C PHE A 368 -15.76 -17.36 -3.64
N HIS A 369 -15.29 -16.67 -4.67
CA HIS A 369 -14.14 -15.78 -4.62
C HIS A 369 -14.59 -14.34 -4.83
N ASN A 370 -14.39 -13.46 -3.83
CA ASN A 370 -14.88 -12.09 -3.81
C ASN A 370 -16.38 -12.00 -4.16
N GLY A 371 -17.18 -12.91 -3.59
CA GLY A 371 -18.62 -13.02 -3.83
C GLY A 371 -19.04 -13.63 -5.17
N ARG A 372 -18.11 -13.91 -6.10
CA ARG A 372 -18.39 -14.58 -7.38
C ARG A 372 -18.24 -16.09 -7.24
N LEU A 373 -19.09 -16.86 -7.93
CA LEU A 373 -18.99 -18.32 -7.95
C LEU A 373 -17.60 -18.74 -8.44
N TRP A 374 -16.90 -19.53 -7.64
CA TRP A 374 -15.58 -20.06 -7.96
C TRP A 374 -15.62 -21.56 -8.22
N GLY A 375 -16.41 -22.30 -7.44
CA GLY A 375 -16.53 -23.74 -7.61
C GLY A 375 -17.67 -24.36 -6.84
N VAL A 376 -18.04 -25.57 -7.25
CA VAL A 376 -19.00 -26.44 -6.59
C VAL A 376 -18.36 -27.81 -6.45
N SER A 377 -18.40 -28.41 -5.27
CA SER A 377 -17.79 -29.71 -4.99
C SER A 377 -18.73 -30.58 -4.16
N ALA A 378 -18.74 -31.88 -4.46
CA ALA A 378 -19.45 -32.89 -3.69
C ALA A 378 -18.59 -33.44 -2.53
N TYR A 379 -19.20 -33.60 -1.37
CA TYR A 379 -18.57 -34.13 -0.16
C TYR A 379 -19.39 -35.26 0.45
N ARG A 380 -18.71 -36.19 1.10
CA ARG A 380 -19.30 -37.25 1.92
C ARG A 380 -18.54 -37.35 3.24
N ASN A 381 -19.22 -37.02 4.34
CA ASN A 381 -18.67 -37.12 5.71
C ASN A 381 -17.33 -36.38 5.91
N GLY A 382 -17.23 -35.17 5.37
CA GLY A 382 -16.05 -34.31 5.46
C GLY A 382 -15.00 -34.56 4.38
N VAL A 383 -15.13 -35.61 3.57
CA VAL A 383 -14.19 -35.95 2.50
C VAL A 383 -14.79 -35.62 1.15
N GLN A 384 -14.03 -34.97 0.26
CA GLN A 384 -14.47 -34.67 -1.10
C GLN A 384 -14.70 -35.98 -1.88
N ASP A 385 -15.91 -36.19 -2.37
CA ASP A 385 -16.33 -37.47 -2.97
C ASP A 385 -17.47 -37.21 -3.96
N GLY A 386 -17.19 -37.36 -5.25
CA GLY A 386 -18.06 -36.98 -6.36
C GLY A 386 -17.45 -35.90 -7.25
N GLU A 387 -18.28 -35.28 -8.09
CA GLU A 387 -17.85 -34.26 -9.03
C GLU A 387 -17.48 -32.94 -8.33
N ALA A 388 -16.44 -32.28 -8.85
CA ALA A 388 -16.07 -30.93 -8.51
C ALA A 388 -15.90 -30.10 -9.78
N THR A 389 -16.61 -28.99 -9.85
CA THR A 389 -16.61 -28.05 -10.97
C THR A 389 -16.01 -26.74 -10.51
N THR A 390 -15.04 -26.20 -11.23
CA THR A 390 -14.57 -24.81 -11.05
C THR A 390 -15.04 -23.94 -12.20
N TYR A 391 -15.15 -22.64 -11.95
CA TYR A 391 -15.67 -21.67 -12.90
C TYR A 391 -14.64 -20.56 -13.14
N TRP A 392 -14.60 -20.08 -14.38
CA TRP A 392 -13.98 -18.81 -14.72
C TRP A 392 -14.78 -17.66 -14.10
N ASP A 393 -14.14 -16.50 -13.96
CA ASP A 393 -14.77 -15.27 -13.45
C ASP A 393 -15.92 -14.74 -14.33
N ASN A 394 -16.01 -15.20 -15.59
CA ASN A 394 -17.14 -14.96 -16.50
C ASN A 394 -18.29 -15.98 -16.35
N GLY A 395 -18.18 -16.93 -15.41
CA GLY A 395 -19.19 -17.95 -15.11
C GLY A 395 -19.13 -19.20 -15.99
N ARG A 396 -18.25 -19.27 -16.99
CA ARG A 396 -18.05 -20.51 -17.77
C ARG A 396 -17.33 -21.57 -16.94
N VAL A 397 -17.61 -22.83 -17.21
CA VAL A 397 -16.90 -23.95 -16.58
C VAL A 397 -15.42 -23.84 -16.95
N ARG A 398 -14.55 -23.93 -15.94
CA ARG A 398 -13.09 -23.95 -16.08
C ARG A 398 -12.57 -25.36 -16.06
N SER A 399 -13.01 -26.16 -15.09
CA SER A 399 -12.65 -27.57 -15.03
C SER A 399 -13.70 -28.40 -14.31
N VAL A 400 -13.73 -29.69 -14.66
CA VAL A 400 -14.52 -30.73 -13.99
C VAL A 400 -13.59 -31.86 -13.57
N THR A 401 -13.61 -32.22 -12.29
CA THR A 401 -12.78 -33.29 -11.71
C THR A 401 -13.64 -34.21 -10.85
N VAL A 402 -13.61 -35.50 -11.12
CA VAL A 402 -14.28 -36.50 -10.27
C VAL A 402 -13.34 -36.94 -9.16
N HIS A 403 -13.78 -36.84 -7.92
CA HIS A 403 -13.04 -37.27 -6.74
C HIS A 403 -13.64 -38.56 -6.20
N ALA A 404 -12.77 -39.51 -5.80
CA ALA A 404 -13.18 -40.73 -5.13
C ALA A 404 -12.48 -40.81 -3.78
N ARG A 405 -13.23 -40.64 -2.68
CA ARG A 405 -12.71 -40.65 -1.30
C ARG A 405 -11.50 -39.72 -1.12
N GLY A 406 -11.64 -38.48 -1.56
CA GLY A 406 -10.63 -37.42 -1.42
C GLY A 406 -9.52 -37.45 -2.47
N LYS A 407 -9.44 -38.50 -3.31
CA LYS A 407 -8.44 -38.58 -4.38
C LYS A 407 -9.00 -37.96 -5.67
N PRO A 408 -8.35 -36.95 -6.26
CA PRO A 408 -8.75 -36.39 -7.54
C PRO A 408 -8.44 -37.37 -8.68
N GLY A 409 -9.34 -37.48 -9.65
CA GLY A 409 -9.03 -38.01 -10.99
C GLY A 409 -8.43 -36.93 -11.91
N GLU A 410 -8.24 -37.28 -13.17
CA GLU A 410 -7.77 -36.34 -14.19
C GLU A 410 -8.81 -35.23 -14.44
N PRO A 411 -8.42 -33.94 -14.36
CA PRO A 411 -9.34 -32.83 -14.63
C PRO A 411 -9.63 -32.73 -16.12
N ARG A 412 -10.89 -32.47 -16.47
CA ARG A 412 -11.27 -31.98 -17.80
C ARG A 412 -11.34 -30.47 -17.75
N SER A 413 -10.45 -29.80 -18.50
CA SER A 413 -10.37 -28.33 -18.53
C SER A 413 -11.07 -27.76 -19.77
N TYR A 414 -11.62 -26.57 -19.63
CA TYR A 414 -12.39 -25.86 -20.66
C TYR A 414 -11.88 -24.41 -20.77
N PRO A 415 -11.80 -23.86 -21.99
CA PRO A 415 -11.32 -22.50 -22.18
C PRO A 415 -12.30 -21.46 -21.61
N LYS A 416 -11.77 -20.30 -21.24
CA LYS A 416 -12.56 -19.15 -20.77
C LYS A 416 -13.36 -18.51 -21.90
N PHE A 417 -12.81 -18.54 -23.12
CA PHE A 417 -13.38 -17.89 -24.30
C PHE A 417 -13.46 -18.87 -25.47
N ASP A 418 -14.47 -18.72 -26.32
CA ASP A 418 -14.53 -19.40 -27.62
C ASP A 418 -13.73 -18.62 -28.68
N ARG A 419 -13.81 -17.29 -28.63
CA ARG A 419 -13.16 -16.33 -29.52
C ARG A 419 -12.59 -15.17 -28.70
N PRO A 420 -11.43 -15.38 -28.05
CA PRO A 420 -10.80 -14.32 -27.28
C PRO A 420 -10.42 -13.17 -28.20
N VAL A 421 -10.77 -11.94 -27.81
CA VAL A 421 -10.33 -10.71 -28.49
C VAL A 421 -9.69 -9.76 -27.47
N PRO A 422 -8.62 -9.04 -27.85
CA PRO A 422 -7.97 -8.11 -26.94
C PRO A 422 -8.89 -6.93 -26.60
N ALA A 423 -8.92 -6.54 -25.34
CA ALA A 423 -9.75 -5.45 -24.83
C ALA A 423 -9.04 -4.66 -23.74
N VAL A 424 -9.46 -3.40 -23.61
CA VAL A 424 -9.06 -2.52 -22.51
C VAL A 424 -10.32 -2.18 -21.70
N VAL A 425 -10.29 -2.49 -20.41
CA VAL A 425 -11.40 -2.31 -19.48
C VAL A 425 -11.02 -1.23 -18.48
N LEU A 426 -11.79 -0.16 -18.43
CA LEU A 426 -11.66 0.89 -17.42
C LEU A 426 -12.69 0.67 -16.32
N ASP A 427 -12.24 0.57 -15.07
CA ASP A 427 -13.09 0.55 -13.88
C ASP A 427 -12.71 1.68 -12.93
N THR A 428 -13.68 2.11 -12.11
CA THR A 428 -13.46 3.10 -11.05
C THR A 428 -14.01 2.60 -9.73
N ARG A 429 -13.27 2.79 -8.64
CA ARG A 429 -13.63 2.35 -7.29
C ARG A 429 -13.44 3.48 -6.28
N ALA A 430 -14.51 3.74 -5.53
CA ALA A 430 -14.53 4.57 -4.34
C ALA A 430 -15.63 4.01 -3.43
N ASP A 431 -15.23 3.32 -2.36
CA ASP A 431 -16.13 2.70 -1.39
C ASP A 431 -15.52 2.72 0.00
N ALA A 432 -16.34 2.39 0.99
CA ALA A 432 -15.99 2.50 2.41
C ALA A 432 -14.79 1.64 2.78
N GLU A 433 -14.66 0.45 2.18
CA GLU A 433 -13.52 -0.45 2.40
C GLU A 433 -12.23 0.19 1.90
N LEU A 434 -12.24 0.71 0.68
CA LEU A 434 -11.08 1.37 0.08
C LEU A 434 -10.69 2.64 0.83
N TYR A 435 -11.67 3.43 1.28
CA TYR A 435 -11.43 4.65 2.04
C TYR A 435 -10.84 4.35 3.41
N ALA A 436 -11.36 3.32 4.10
CA ALA A 436 -10.79 2.84 5.35
C ALA A 436 -9.36 2.34 5.17
N ALA A 437 -9.09 1.57 4.10
CA ALA A 437 -7.74 1.08 3.78
C ALA A 437 -6.74 2.21 3.52
N TRP A 438 -7.18 3.32 2.92
CA TRP A 438 -6.35 4.51 2.74
C TRP A 438 -6.29 5.41 3.98
N GLY A 439 -7.03 5.10 5.05
CA GLY A 439 -7.16 5.96 6.22
C GLY A 439 -7.88 7.29 5.94
N HIS A 440 -8.69 7.35 4.88
CA HIS A 440 -9.52 8.50 4.55
C HIS A 440 -10.76 8.54 5.44
N ILE A 441 -11.31 9.76 5.58
CA ILE A 441 -12.57 9.94 6.30
C ILE A 441 -13.70 9.32 5.50
N PRO A 442 -14.57 8.52 6.15
CA PRO A 442 -15.74 7.97 5.50
C PRO A 442 -16.60 9.08 4.90
N VAL A 443 -17.00 8.90 3.65
CA VAL A 443 -18.02 9.72 3.00
C VAL A 443 -19.36 8.99 3.08
N ASP A 444 -20.44 9.73 3.26
CA ASP A 444 -21.80 9.18 3.29
C ASP A 444 -22.21 8.71 1.88
N GLU A 445 -21.77 9.46 0.87
CA GLU A 445 -21.97 9.14 -0.55
C GLU A 445 -20.63 9.14 -1.27
N HIS A 446 -20.30 8.04 -1.96
CA HIS A 446 -19.04 7.90 -2.68
C HIS A 446 -19.17 8.38 -4.12
N PRO A 447 -18.11 8.99 -4.69
CA PRO A 447 -18.15 9.50 -6.04
C PRO A 447 -18.30 8.38 -7.08
N ARG A 448 -19.17 8.60 -8.08
CA ARG A 448 -19.38 7.68 -9.20
C ARG A 448 -19.43 8.42 -10.53
N PRO A 449 -18.82 7.91 -11.61
CA PRO A 449 -18.82 8.58 -12.91
C PRO A 449 -20.00 8.14 -13.79
N PRO A 450 -21.12 8.89 -13.87
CA PRO A 450 -22.23 8.56 -14.77
C PRO A 450 -21.84 8.46 -16.24
N ASN A 451 -20.75 9.09 -16.66
CA ASN A 451 -20.26 9.06 -18.04
C ASN A 451 -19.18 7.99 -18.30
N LEU A 452 -19.02 7.01 -17.41
CA LEU A 452 -17.97 5.98 -17.52
C LEU A 452 -18.02 5.24 -18.86
N ASP A 453 -19.20 4.80 -19.30
CA ASP A 453 -19.34 4.02 -20.53
C ASP A 453 -19.01 4.84 -21.79
N ALA A 454 -19.30 6.15 -21.78
CA ALA A 454 -18.91 7.05 -22.85
C ALA A 454 -17.38 7.20 -22.95
N VAL A 455 -16.70 7.24 -21.81
CA VAL A 455 -15.23 7.31 -21.75
C VAL A 455 -14.60 5.96 -22.14
N ARG A 456 -15.22 4.83 -21.77
CA ARG A 456 -14.79 3.47 -22.17
C ARG A 456 -14.79 3.27 -23.68
N ALA A 457 -15.76 3.85 -24.39
CA ALA A 457 -15.87 3.74 -25.85
C ALA A 457 -14.65 4.32 -26.62
N ASP A 458 -13.89 5.20 -25.99
CA ASP A 458 -12.70 5.82 -26.57
C ASP A 458 -11.39 5.08 -26.25
N LEU A 459 -11.44 4.03 -25.43
CA LEU A 459 -10.28 3.19 -25.17
C LEU A 459 -9.85 2.47 -26.47
N ARG A 460 -8.54 2.28 -26.60
CA ARG A 460 -7.94 1.64 -27.78
C ARG A 460 -7.03 0.52 -27.31
N VAL A 461 -7.05 -0.58 -28.06
CA VAL A 461 -6.17 -1.73 -27.82
C VAL A 461 -4.73 -1.34 -28.20
N PRO A 462 -3.79 -1.31 -27.23
CA PRO A 462 -2.41 -0.93 -27.49
C PRO A 462 -1.64 -2.01 -28.26
N GLY A 463 -0.51 -1.63 -28.85
CA GLY A 463 0.31 -2.51 -29.71
C GLY A 463 0.74 -3.78 -28.99
N PHE A 464 1.23 -3.66 -27.75
CA PHE A 464 1.71 -4.82 -26.98
C PHE A 464 0.62 -5.89 -26.78
N LEU A 465 -0.65 -5.47 -26.56
CA LEU A 465 -1.75 -6.41 -26.32
C LEU A 465 -2.12 -7.16 -27.60
N ARG A 466 -1.99 -6.51 -28.77
CA ARG A 466 -2.12 -7.18 -30.07
C ARG A 466 -1.00 -8.20 -30.28
N GLU A 467 0.24 -7.86 -29.93
CA GLU A 467 1.34 -8.81 -30.04
C GLU A 467 1.17 -10.04 -29.13
N VAL A 468 0.65 -9.85 -27.91
CA VAL A 468 0.29 -10.97 -27.01
C VAL A 468 -0.80 -11.82 -27.64
N TYR A 469 -1.82 -11.21 -28.23
CA TYR A 469 -2.89 -11.90 -28.95
C TYR A 469 -2.35 -12.77 -30.10
N GLU A 470 -1.52 -12.19 -30.98
CA GLU A 470 -0.91 -12.92 -32.11
C GLU A 470 -0.04 -14.10 -31.65
N ARG A 471 0.69 -13.95 -30.53
CA ARG A 471 1.45 -15.06 -29.95
C ARG A 471 0.58 -16.20 -29.45
N ASN A 472 -0.58 -15.88 -28.86
CA ASN A 472 -1.53 -16.92 -28.45
C ASN A 472 -2.12 -17.66 -29.67
N LEU A 473 -2.50 -16.93 -30.72
CA LEU A 473 -2.98 -17.54 -31.98
C LEU A 473 -1.93 -18.47 -32.60
N ALA A 474 -0.65 -18.10 -32.52
CA ALA A 474 0.47 -18.89 -33.04
C ALA A 474 0.93 -20.03 -32.10
N GLY A 475 0.39 -20.15 -30.88
CA GLY A 475 0.89 -21.08 -29.86
C GLY A 475 2.33 -20.81 -29.43
N ALA A 476 2.78 -19.55 -29.52
CA ALA A 476 4.16 -19.12 -29.31
C ALA A 476 4.28 -18.13 -28.13
N THR A 477 3.44 -18.29 -27.11
CA THR A 477 3.48 -17.49 -25.87
C THR A 477 4.84 -17.64 -25.18
N ARG A 478 5.37 -16.54 -24.64
CA ARG A 478 6.69 -16.52 -23.98
C ARG A 478 6.65 -17.10 -22.56
N SER A 479 5.47 -17.13 -21.95
CA SER A 479 5.22 -17.68 -20.62
C SER A 479 3.72 -17.91 -20.40
N ASP A 480 3.37 -18.66 -19.35
CA ASP A 480 1.98 -18.89 -18.93
C ASP A 480 1.23 -17.59 -18.56
N TYR A 481 1.95 -16.51 -18.23
CA TYR A 481 1.33 -15.21 -17.98
C TYR A 481 0.62 -14.66 -19.22
N GLU A 482 1.09 -15.01 -20.43
CA GLU A 482 0.51 -14.55 -21.70
C GLU A 482 -0.77 -15.31 -22.10
N ASP A 483 -1.17 -16.38 -21.39
CA ASP A 483 -2.39 -17.15 -21.70
C ASP A 483 -3.62 -16.24 -21.68
N TRP A 484 -4.31 -16.11 -22.81
CA TRP A 484 -5.47 -15.22 -22.93
C TRP A 484 -6.59 -15.51 -21.92
N ASN A 485 -6.65 -16.71 -21.31
CA ASN A 485 -7.69 -17.08 -20.36
C ASN A 485 -7.45 -16.45 -18.99
N THR A 486 -6.19 -16.13 -18.69
CA THR A 486 -5.73 -15.63 -17.39
C THR A 486 -5.02 -14.28 -17.49
N PHE A 487 -4.64 -13.84 -18.71
CA PHE A 487 -3.92 -12.59 -18.95
C PHE A 487 -4.70 -11.40 -18.40
N LYS A 488 -4.09 -10.72 -17.43
CA LYS A 488 -4.60 -9.51 -16.83
C LYS A 488 -3.42 -8.61 -16.46
N ASP A 489 -3.15 -7.61 -17.29
CA ASP A 489 -2.13 -6.59 -17.08
C ASP A 489 -2.82 -5.22 -16.98
N GLY A 490 -2.30 -4.22 -16.28
CA GLY A 490 -3.07 -2.99 -16.13
C GLY A 490 -2.36 -1.89 -15.38
N ILE A 491 -2.95 -0.70 -15.45
CA ILE A 491 -2.43 0.50 -14.79
C ILE A 491 -3.45 1.01 -13.79
N ALA A 492 -3.00 1.28 -12.57
CA ALA A 492 -3.81 1.92 -11.54
C ALA A 492 -3.51 3.43 -11.51
N TYR A 493 -4.56 4.23 -11.44
CA TYR A 493 -4.50 5.68 -11.31
C TYR A 493 -5.25 6.14 -10.07
N PHE A 494 -4.66 7.06 -9.33
CA PHE A 494 -5.37 7.86 -8.36
C PHE A 494 -5.90 9.13 -9.00
N LEU A 495 -7.21 9.26 -9.01
CA LEU A 495 -7.90 10.45 -9.46
C LEU A 495 -8.23 11.32 -8.27
N MET A 496 -7.98 12.62 -8.41
CA MET A 496 -8.53 13.63 -7.51
C MET A 496 -9.77 14.23 -8.15
N VAL A 497 -10.89 14.19 -7.43
CA VAL A 497 -12.19 14.70 -7.87
C VAL A 497 -12.55 15.89 -6.99
N ASP A 498 -12.90 17.01 -7.61
CA ASP A 498 -13.32 18.21 -6.89
C ASP A 498 -14.81 18.17 -6.47
N GLU A 499 -15.25 19.22 -5.77
CA GLU A 499 -16.61 19.38 -5.27
C GLU A 499 -17.66 19.49 -6.38
N ALA A 500 -17.24 19.81 -7.61
CA ALA A 500 -18.08 19.85 -8.80
C ALA A 500 -18.10 18.50 -9.56
N GLY A 501 -17.30 17.52 -9.11
CA GLY A 501 -17.19 16.21 -9.74
C GLY A 501 -16.20 16.15 -10.91
N ALA A 502 -15.38 17.17 -11.12
CA ALA A 502 -14.36 17.18 -12.17
C ALA A 502 -13.08 16.50 -11.67
N VAL A 503 -12.43 15.76 -12.57
CA VAL A 503 -11.10 15.18 -12.32
C VAL A 503 -10.06 16.28 -12.45
N THR A 504 -9.39 16.61 -11.34
CA THR A 504 -8.36 17.67 -11.28
C THR A 504 -6.94 17.11 -11.44
N SER A 505 -6.75 15.82 -11.13
CA SER A 505 -5.50 15.11 -11.42
C SER A 505 -5.76 13.62 -11.61
N ALA A 506 -4.90 12.99 -12.40
CA ALA A 506 -4.86 11.55 -12.62
C ALA A 506 -3.40 11.09 -12.54
N VAL A 507 -3.01 10.53 -11.40
CA VAL A 507 -1.61 10.15 -11.12
C VAL A 507 -1.51 8.64 -11.11
N ALA A 508 -0.64 8.08 -11.94
CA ALA A 508 -0.42 6.64 -11.97
C ALA A 508 0.26 6.15 -10.69
N ASN A 509 -0.16 4.99 -10.20
CA ASN A 509 0.28 4.42 -8.92
C ASN A 509 0.92 3.02 -9.07
N GLY A 510 1.00 2.52 -10.29
CA GLY A 510 1.57 1.21 -10.59
C GLY A 510 1.09 0.72 -11.94
N SER A 511 1.83 -0.21 -12.51
CA SER A 511 1.55 -0.86 -13.78
C SER A 511 1.95 -2.33 -13.73
N GLY A 512 1.35 -3.13 -14.59
CA GLY A 512 1.81 -4.48 -14.87
C GLY A 512 3.02 -4.47 -15.79
N VAL A 513 3.55 -5.67 -16.04
CA VAL A 513 4.81 -5.90 -16.76
C VAL A 513 4.77 -5.31 -18.17
N TYR A 514 3.65 -5.47 -18.87
CA TYR A 514 3.53 -5.01 -20.26
C TYR A 514 2.96 -3.59 -20.37
N SER A 515 2.03 -3.23 -19.47
CA SER A 515 1.34 -1.93 -19.55
C SER A 515 2.18 -0.74 -19.08
N GLY A 516 3.35 -0.95 -18.49
CA GLY A 516 4.22 0.14 -18.02
C GLY A 516 4.58 1.18 -19.09
N GLY A 517 4.66 0.78 -20.37
CA GLY A 517 4.88 1.69 -21.49
C GLY A 517 3.72 2.64 -21.81
N GLU A 518 2.51 2.36 -21.30
CA GLU A 518 1.28 3.13 -21.57
C GLU A 518 0.94 4.13 -20.45
N TRP A 519 1.87 4.39 -19.52
CA TRP A 519 1.64 5.21 -18.32
C TRP A 519 1.15 6.64 -18.61
N GLY A 520 1.61 7.22 -19.72
CA GLY A 520 1.22 8.57 -20.16
C GLY A 520 -0.04 8.60 -21.03
N THR A 521 -0.57 7.45 -21.46
CA THR A 521 -1.59 7.38 -22.51
C THR A 521 -2.99 7.70 -21.99
N TYR A 522 -3.33 7.25 -20.79
CA TYR A 522 -4.70 7.33 -20.25
C TYR A 522 -5.07 8.60 -19.46
N PRO A 523 -4.16 9.37 -18.82
CA PRO A 523 -4.55 10.57 -18.07
C PRO A 523 -5.45 11.56 -18.81
N PRO A 524 -5.23 11.89 -20.11
CA PRO A 524 -6.14 12.77 -20.85
C PRO A 524 -7.56 12.19 -20.99
N LEU A 525 -7.68 10.88 -21.15
CA LEU A 525 -8.97 10.18 -21.25
C LEU A 525 -9.66 10.12 -19.88
N LEU A 526 -8.91 9.83 -18.81
CA LEU A 526 -9.43 9.81 -17.44
C LEU A 526 -9.89 11.19 -16.96
N ALA A 527 -9.24 12.28 -17.40
CA ALA A 527 -9.66 13.65 -17.11
C ALA A 527 -11.05 14.02 -17.68
N ARG A 528 -11.57 13.23 -18.62
CA ARG A 528 -12.92 13.39 -19.19
C ARG A 528 -14.02 12.76 -18.33
N LEU A 529 -13.67 11.93 -17.34
CA LEU A 529 -14.64 11.40 -16.39
C LEU A 529 -15.28 12.57 -15.61
N ARG A 530 -16.58 12.45 -15.35
CA ARG A 530 -17.37 13.40 -14.57
C ARG A 530 -18.08 12.61 -13.51
N PHE A 531 -17.77 12.90 -12.25
CA PHE A 531 -18.29 12.19 -11.09
C PHE A 531 -19.48 12.93 -10.48
N ALA A 532 -20.43 12.19 -9.92
CA ALA A 532 -21.20 12.74 -8.81
C ALA A 532 -20.21 12.98 -7.66
N PRO A 533 -20.17 14.19 -7.05
CA PRO A 533 -19.21 14.47 -5.97
C PRO A 533 -19.51 13.59 -4.76
N GLY A 534 -18.47 13.22 -4.01
CA GLY A 534 -18.68 12.56 -2.73
C GLY A 534 -19.25 13.55 -1.70
N ARG A 535 -19.99 13.04 -0.72
CA ARG A 535 -20.66 13.89 0.28
C ARG A 535 -20.38 13.48 1.72
N ILE A 536 -20.23 14.47 2.58
CA ILE A 536 -20.23 14.34 4.04
C ILE A 536 -21.33 15.24 4.59
N ARG A 537 -22.29 14.64 5.30
CA ARG A 537 -23.49 15.29 5.84
C ARG A 537 -24.21 16.14 4.78
N GLY A 538 -24.33 15.58 3.57
CA GLY A 538 -24.95 16.23 2.41
C GLY A 538 -24.10 17.30 1.70
N ARG A 539 -22.95 17.70 2.25
CA ARG A 539 -22.05 18.68 1.60
C ARG A 539 -21.09 17.97 0.66
N ALA A 540 -20.97 18.48 -0.56
CA ALA A 540 -19.98 17.99 -1.52
C ALA A 540 -18.56 18.25 -0.99
N VAL A 541 -17.70 17.25 -1.11
CA VAL A 541 -16.30 17.30 -0.69
C VAL A 541 -15.39 16.79 -1.79
N ARG A 542 -14.12 17.20 -1.76
CA ARG A 542 -13.11 16.59 -2.62
C ARG A 542 -12.92 15.14 -2.23
N CYS A 543 -12.73 14.30 -3.24
CA CYS A 543 -12.63 12.86 -3.04
C CYS A 543 -11.53 12.26 -3.89
N ARG A 544 -11.04 11.11 -3.44
CA ARG A 544 -10.09 10.30 -4.19
C ARG A 544 -10.81 9.10 -4.81
N VAL A 545 -10.48 8.79 -6.05
CA VAL A 545 -11.03 7.63 -6.76
C VAL A 545 -9.87 6.80 -7.29
N LEU A 546 -9.96 5.48 -7.16
CA LEU A 546 -9.06 4.55 -7.85
C LEU A 546 -9.66 4.26 -9.22
N ALA A 547 -8.93 4.54 -10.28
CA ALA A 547 -9.25 4.07 -11.63
C ALA A 547 -8.27 2.98 -12.04
N THR A 548 -8.76 1.89 -12.63
CA THR A 548 -7.94 0.79 -13.14
C THR A 548 -8.20 0.63 -14.63
N VAL A 549 -7.13 0.65 -15.42
CA VAL A 549 -7.16 0.38 -16.87
C VAL A 549 -6.53 -0.99 -17.09
N ASP A 550 -7.37 -2.01 -17.21
CA ASP A 550 -6.99 -3.41 -17.36
C ASP A 550 -6.94 -3.79 -18.85
N HIS A 551 -5.79 -4.29 -19.29
CA HIS A 551 -5.52 -4.90 -20.58
C HIS A 551 -5.73 -6.41 -20.45
N THR A 552 -6.74 -6.92 -21.15
CA THR A 552 -7.25 -8.30 -20.98
C THR A 552 -7.79 -8.82 -22.30
N PHE A 553 -8.30 -10.05 -22.28
CA PHE A 553 -9.14 -10.61 -23.34
C PHE A 553 -10.60 -10.68 -22.90
N VAL A 554 -11.51 -10.59 -23.87
CA VAL A 554 -12.95 -10.78 -23.70
C VAL A 554 -13.49 -11.70 -24.81
N GLU A 555 -14.71 -12.19 -24.64
CA GLU A 555 -15.40 -12.95 -25.70
C GLU A 555 -15.77 -12.04 -26.87
N GLY A 556 -15.37 -12.39 -28.09
CA GLY A 556 -15.69 -11.64 -29.29
C GLY A 556 -17.16 -11.81 -29.71
N SER A 557 -17.83 -10.71 -30.04
CA SER A 557 -19.17 -10.75 -30.63
C SER A 557 -19.08 -11.30 -32.06
N GLY A 558 -19.59 -12.50 -32.30
CA GLY A 558 -19.56 -13.11 -33.62
C GLY A 558 -20.46 -12.40 -34.64
N ALA A 559 -19.85 -11.71 -35.59
CA ALA A 559 -20.25 -11.77 -36.99
C ALA A 559 -19.00 -12.17 -37.79
N ALA A 560 -19.11 -13.22 -38.58
CA ALA A 560 -18.07 -13.56 -39.55
C ALA A 560 -18.06 -12.44 -40.60
N GLU A 561 -16.93 -11.77 -40.77
CA GLU A 561 -16.58 -11.10 -42.02
C GLU A 561 -15.52 -11.93 -42.75
#